data_AF-V9G7H3-F1
#
_entry.id   AF-V9G7H3-F1
#
_cell.length_a   1.000
_cell.length_b   1.000
_cell.length_c   1.000
_cell.angle_alpha   90.00
_cell.angle_beta   90.00
_cell.angle_gamma   90.00
#
_symmetry.space_group_name_H-M   'P 1'
#
loop_
_entity.id
_entity.type
_entity.pdbx_description
1 polymer ?
#
loop_
_entity_poly.entity_id
_entity_poly.type
_entity_poly.pdbx_seq_one_letter_code
_entity_poly.pdbx_strand_id
1 'polypeptide(L)'
;MVDQMSKLGNMGLLSQFVGMLTDSRSFLSYTRHEYFRRILCDLLGSWVVKGEAPHDLPWLGSIVQDICYNNADAYFRFGHTEGN
;
A
#
# COMPACT_ATOMS: atom_id res chain seq x y z
N MET A 1 2.30 11.66 -3.19
CA MET A 1 2.06 10.20 -3.03
C MET A 1 2.20 9.48 -4.36
N VAL A 2 1.43 9.83 -5.40
CA VAL A 2 1.54 9.22 -6.74
C VAL A 2 2.99 9.17 -7.24
N ASP A 3 3.70 10.30 -7.29
CA ASP A 3 5.09 10.33 -7.78
C ASP A 3 6.03 9.36 -7.05
N GLN A 4 5.93 9.28 -5.71
CA GLN A 4 6.75 8.36 -4.92
C GLN A 4 6.39 6.90 -5.20
N MET A 5 5.10 6.56 -5.29
CA MET A 5 4.66 5.19 -5.60
C MET A 5 5.02 4.79 -7.02
N SER A 6 4.89 5.68 -8.01
CA SER A 6 5.30 5.43 -9.39
C SER A 6 6.81 5.23 -9.50
N LYS A 7 7.61 6.05 -8.80
CA LYS A 7 9.06 5.87 -8.73
C LYS A 7 9.44 4.54 -8.06
N LEU A 8 8.76 4.17 -6.99
CA LEU A 8 8.97 2.88 -6.32
C LEU A 8 8.58 1.70 -7.22
N GLY A 9 7.48 1.80 -7.98
CA GLY A 9 7.08 0.78 -8.95
C GLY A 9 8.05 0.63 -10.12
N ASN A 10 8.70 1.73 -10.54
CA ASN A 10 9.67 1.72 -11.63
C ASN A 10 11.07 1.26 -11.21
N MET A 11 11.52 1.62 -10.00
CA MET A 11 12.91 1.37 -9.54
C MET A 11 13.01 0.27 -8.47
N GLY A 12 11.90 -0.22 -7.94
CA GLY A 12 11.85 -1.20 -6.87
C GLY A 12 10.61 -2.10 -6.96
N LEU A 13 10.16 -2.60 -5.81
CA LEU A 13 9.01 -3.52 -5.72
C LEU A 13 7.86 -2.87 -4.96
N LEU A 14 6.92 -2.27 -5.70
CA LEU A 14 5.74 -1.63 -5.09
C LEU A 14 4.90 -2.63 -4.25
N SER A 15 4.83 -3.90 -4.65
CA SER A 15 4.09 -4.94 -3.92
C SER A 15 4.63 -5.21 -2.52
N GLN A 16 5.91 -4.93 -2.25
CA GLN A 16 6.54 -5.08 -0.93
C GLN A 16 6.56 -3.78 -0.13
N PHE A 17 5.87 -2.73 -0.61
CA PHE A 17 5.84 -1.45 0.09
C PHE A 17 5.13 -1.60 1.44
N VAL A 18 5.79 -1.14 2.51
CA VAL A 18 5.31 -1.20 3.90
C VAL A 18 4.02 -0.39 4.10
N GLY A 19 3.73 0.59 3.24
CA GLY A 19 2.46 1.31 3.23
C GLY A 19 2.55 2.73 3.80
N MET A 20 1.46 3.18 4.41
CA MET A 20 1.26 4.57 4.83
C MET A 20 1.30 4.73 6.35
N LEU A 21 1.71 5.91 6.82
CA LEU A 21 1.59 6.34 8.21
C LEU A 21 1.06 7.77 8.27
N THR A 22 0.29 8.14 9.30
CA THR A 22 -0.32 9.48 9.38
C THR A 22 0.67 10.58 9.73
N ASP A 23 1.72 10.24 10.48
CA ASP A 23 2.68 11.16 11.10
C ASP A 23 2.01 12.37 11.75
N SER A 24 0.92 12.12 12.48
CA SER A 24 0.06 13.16 13.02
C SER A 24 -0.26 12.91 14.47
N ARG A 25 -0.31 13.99 15.25
CA ARG A 25 -0.77 13.98 16.64
C ARG A 25 -2.30 14.08 16.78
N SER A 26 -3.01 14.24 15.66
CA SER A 26 -4.48 14.36 15.66
C SER A 26 -5.13 12.99 15.51
N PHE A 27 -6.06 12.66 16.40
CA PHE A 27 -6.89 11.46 16.30
C PHE A 27 -7.78 11.44 15.04
N LEU A 28 -8.08 12.60 14.44
CA LEU A 28 -8.88 12.67 13.22
C LEU A 28 -8.06 12.45 11.94
N SER A 29 -6.76 12.19 12.06
CA SER A 29 -5.85 12.06 10.92
C SER A 29 -5.95 10.72 10.18
N TYR A 30 -6.69 9.74 10.70
CA TYR A 30 -6.79 8.41 10.06
C TYR A 30 -7.45 8.45 8.68
N THR A 31 -8.23 9.49 8.36
CA THR A 31 -8.74 9.74 7.01
C THR A 31 -7.62 9.92 5.96
N ARG A 32 -6.38 10.23 6.40
CA ARG A 32 -5.19 10.22 5.51
C ARG A 32 -4.90 8.83 4.94
N HIS A 33 -5.18 7.76 5.68
CA HIS A 33 -5.06 6.39 5.15
C HIS A 33 -6.12 6.12 4.09
N GLU A 34 -7.36 6.57 4.27
CA GLU A 34 -8.38 6.45 3.24
C GLU A 34 -7.95 7.19 1.96
N TYR A 35 -7.44 8.41 2.11
CA TYR A 35 -6.94 9.18 0.96
C TYR A 35 -5.79 8.47 0.24
N PHE A 36 -4.83 7.91 0.98
CA PHE A 36 -3.75 7.08 0.42
C PHE A 36 -4.30 5.86 -0.33
N ARG A 37 -5.23 5.11 0.28
CA ARG A 37 -5.84 3.90 -0.32
C ARG A 37 -6.54 4.20 -1.64
N ARG A 38 -7.29 5.31 -1.70
CA ARG A 38 -7.96 5.75 -2.93
C ARG A 38 -6.95 6.04 -4.04
N ILE A 39 -5.86 6.74 -3.72
CA ILE A 39 -4.80 7.06 -4.68
C ILE A 39 -4.06 5.80 -5.14
N LEU A 40 -3.79 4.85 -4.24
CA LEU A 40 -3.17 3.57 -4.60
C LEU A 40 -4.04 2.78 -5.58
N CYS A 41 -5.33 2.61 -5.27
CA CYS A 41 -6.26 1.89 -6.12
C CYS A 41 -6.45 2.57 -7.48
N ASP A 42 -6.50 3.91 -7.52
CA ASP A 42 -6.59 4.67 -8.77
C ASP A 42 -5.32 4.52 -9.62
N LEU A 43 -4.13 4.56 -9.00
CA LEU A 43 -2.85 4.34 -9.69
C LEU A 43 -2.79 2.95 -10.33
N LEU A 44 -3.09 1.90 -9.55
CA LEU A 44 -3.09 0.51 -10.06
C LEU A 44 -4.16 0.32 -11.15
N GLY A 45 -5.35 0.87 -10.94
CA GLY A 45 -6.42 0.84 -11.94
C GLY A 45 -6.02 1.53 -13.24
N SER A 46 -5.31 2.66 -13.17
CA SER A 46 -4.78 3.36 -14.34
C SER A 46 -3.80 2.50 -15.13
N TRP A 47 -2.89 1.79 -14.46
CA TRP A 47 -1.95 0.87 -15.12
C TRP A 47 -2.68 -0.27 -15.82
N VAL A 48 -3.72 -0.83 -15.21
CA VAL A 48 -4.55 -1.88 -15.83
C VAL A 48 -5.24 -1.35 -17.08
N VAL A 49 -5.88 -0.17 -17.01
CA VAL A 49 -6.59 0.44 -18.16
C VAL A 49 -5.65 0.74 -19.31
N LYS A 50 -4.40 1.12 -19.02
CA LYS A 50 -3.35 1.37 -20.04
C LYS A 50 -2.71 0.10 -20.59
N GLY A 51 -3.02 -1.08 -20.02
CA GLY A 51 -2.37 -2.34 -20.37
C GLY A 51 -0.95 -2.48 -19.85
N GLU A 52 -0.55 -1.67 -18.88
CA GLU A 52 0.76 -1.71 -18.20
C GLU A 52 0.80 -2.78 -17.10
N ALA A 53 -0.37 -3.20 -16.58
CA ALA A 53 -0.51 -4.27 -15.60
C ALA A 53 -1.65 -5.24 -15.98
N PRO A 54 -1.57 -6.53 -15.59
CA PRO A 54 -2.64 -7.50 -15.85
C PRO A 54 -3.94 -7.14 -15.12
N HIS A 55 -5.08 -7.36 -15.78
CA HIS A 55 -6.40 -7.23 -15.16
C HIS A 55 -6.77 -8.50 -14.37
N ASP A 56 -6.01 -8.78 -13.31
CA ASP A 56 -6.25 -9.90 -12.38
C ASP A 56 -6.66 -9.33 -11.02
N LEU A 57 -7.97 -9.30 -10.76
CA LEU A 57 -8.52 -8.73 -9.53
C LEU A 57 -8.07 -9.46 -8.26
N PRO A 58 -8.03 -10.81 -8.19
CA PRO A 58 -7.43 -11.51 -7.06
C PRO A 58 -6.00 -11.07 -6.75
N TRP A 59 -5.13 -10.99 -7.77
CA TRP A 59 -3.73 -10.59 -7.59
C TRP A 59 -3.57 -9.11 -7.21
N LEU A 60 -4.30 -8.21 -7.88
CA LEU A 60 -4.30 -6.79 -7.52
C LEU A 60 -4.87 -6.56 -6.11
N GLY A 61 -5.91 -7.32 -5.76
CA GLY A 61 -6.54 -7.30 -4.46
C GLY A 61 -5.59 -7.73 -3.34
N SER A 62 -4.73 -8.72 -3.57
CA SER A 62 -3.71 -9.11 -2.60
C SER A 62 -2.65 -8.02 -2.44
N ILE A 63 -2.16 -7.42 -3.54
CA ILE A 63 -1.20 -6.30 -3.48
C ILE A 63 -1.77 -5.13 -2.68
N VAL A 64 -3.03 -4.75 -2.92
CA VAL A 64 -3.66 -3.66 -2.16
C VAL A 64 -3.75 -4.00 -0.68
N GLN A 65 -4.17 -5.21 -0.31
CA GLN A 65 -4.23 -5.65 1.09
C GLN A 65 -2.85 -5.65 1.75
N ASP A 66 -1.84 -6.11 1.02
CA ASP A 66 -0.46 -6.17 1.50
C ASP A 66 0.08 -4.77 1.79
N ILE A 67 -0.03 -3.84 0.84
CA ILE A 67 0.41 -2.46 1.02
C ILE A 67 -0.42 -1.73 2.09
N CYS A 68 -1.71 -2.07 2.25
CA CYS A 68 -2.57 -1.39 3.20
C CYS A 68 -2.41 -1.88 4.65
N TYR A 69 -1.88 -3.08 4.86
CA TYR A 69 -1.72 -3.66 6.20
C TYR A 69 -0.67 -4.77 6.28
N ASN A 70 -0.80 -5.84 5.49
CA ASN A 70 -0.05 -7.08 5.76
C ASN A 70 1.48 -6.89 5.70
N ASN A 71 1.97 -6.04 4.80
CA ASN A 71 3.40 -5.74 4.70
C ASN A 71 3.91 -5.03 5.96
N ALA A 72 3.16 -4.06 6.49
CA ALA A 72 3.53 -3.38 7.73
C ALA A 72 3.55 -4.36 8.90
N ASP A 73 2.52 -5.20 9.00
CA ASP A 73 2.43 -6.21 10.05
C ASP A 73 3.58 -7.21 9.99
N ALA A 74 3.89 -7.74 8.81
CA ALA A 74 5.01 -8.66 8.62
C ALA A 74 6.38 -8.00 8.88
N TYR A 75 6.55 -6.74 8.47
CA TYR A 75 7.80 -6.01 8.60
C TYR A 75 8.10 -5.62 10.05
N PHE A 76 7.11 -5.09 10.77
CA PHE A 76 7.27 -4.65 12.16
C PHE A 76 6.90 -5.72 13.19
N ARG A 77 6.27 -6.81 12.76
CA ARG A 77 5.83 -7.95 13.60
C ARG A 77 4.93 -7.51 14.75
N PHE A 78 3.90 -6.72 14.45
CA PHE A 78 3.00 -6.24 15.49
C PHE A 78 2.32 -7.43 16.18
N GLY A 79 2.30 -7.43 17.52
CA GLY A 79 1.67 -8.52 18.29
C GLY A 79 2.50 -9.81 18.41
N HIS A 80 3.69 -9.89 17.81
CA HIS A 80 4.68 -10.89 18.22
C HIS A 80 5.40 -10.37 19.45
N THR A 81 4.81 -10.57 20.63
CA THR A 81 5.61 -10.63 21.85
C THR A 81 6.61 -11.75 21.65
N GLU A 82 7.90 -11.45 21.70
CA GLU A 82 8.90 -12.50 21.93
C GLU A 82 8.43 -13.31 23.14
N GLY A 83 8.01 -14.56 22.91
CA GLY A 83 7.86 -15.53 24.00
C GLY A 83 9.20 -15.64 24.72
N ASN A 84 9.24 -15.65 26.05
CA ASN A 84 8.89 -16.84 26.85
C ASN A 84 8.21 -17.99 26.10
#